data_AF-A0A2N3GIK1-F1
#
_entry.id   AF-A0A2N3GIK1-F1
#
_cell.length_a   1.000
_cell.length_b   1.000
_cell.length_c   1.000
_cell.angle_alpha   90.00
_cell.angle_beta   90.00
_cell.angle_gamma   90.00
#
_symmetry.space_group_name_H-M   'P 1'
#
loop_
_entity.id
_entity.type
_entity.pdbx_description
1 polymer ?
#
loop_
_entity_poly.entity_id
_entity_poly.type
_entity_poly.pdbx_seq_one_letter_code
_entity_poly.pdbx_strand_id
1 'polypeptide(L)'
;MDRSGDPILTAWAAECVAHALAQFPDFADEAAEQAVSAAKRWAGGDAAALDACRDAAFEAHLSARALTEAGYQALATCVRAASNAAASADETDLAEVAADYCLEALTLNSAPCEQQFTGEAERRWQWEQLPEPYRAQLFDAEPPQPGPAACAI
;
A
#
# COMPACT_ATOMS: atom_id res chain seq x y z
N MET A 1 -15.02 -1.30 22.45
CA MET A 1 -15.21 -1.66 21.03
C MET A 1 -14.03 -2.52 20.68
N ASP A 2 -14.30 -3.77 20.29
CA ASP A 2 -13.27 -4.66 19.77
C ASP A 2 -12.67 -3.99 18.52
N ARG A 3 -11.35 -3.95 18.41
CA ARG A 3 -10.72 -3.43 17.18
C ARG A 3 -10.82 -4.55 16.15
N SER A 4 -11.56 -4.30 15.08
CA SER A 4 -11.72 -5.24 13.96
C SER A 4 -10.47 -5.30 13.07
N GLY A 5 -9.73 -4.18 12.97
CA GLY A 5 -8.39 -4.12 12.38
C GLY A 5 -7.26 -4.48 13.34
N ASP A 6 -6.11 -4.87 12.77
CA ASP A 6 -4.82 -4.99 13.46
C ASP A 6 -3.99 -3.71 13.28
N PRO A 7 -3.72 -2.93 14.36
CA PRO A 7 -2.90 -1.71 14.29
C PRO A 7 -1.52 -1.89 13.65
N ILE A 8 -0.88 -3.05 13.82
CA ILE A 8 0.45 -3.31 13.27
C ILE A 8 0.35 -3.48 11.75
N LEU A 9 -0.64 -4.25 11.28
CA LEU A 9 -0.84 -4.46 9.85
C LEU A 9 -1.36 -3.19 9.15
N THR A 10 -2.23 -2.42 9.79
CA THR A 10 -2.68 -1.12 9.26
C THR A 10 -1.53 -0.12 9.15
N ALA A 11 -0.65 -0.05 10.16
CA ALA A 11 0.54 0.80 10.07
C ALA A 11 1.46 0.35 8.93
N TRP A 12 1.72 -0.96 8.82
CA TRP A 12 2.54 -1.53 7.76
C TRP A 12 1.98 -1.25 6.36
N ALA A 13 0.68 -1.46 6.15
CA ALA A 13 0.01 -1.14 4.90
C ALA A 13 0.14 0.35 4.55
N ALA A 14 -0.01 1.24 5.53
CA ALA A 14 0.18 2.67 5.33
C ALA A 14 1.62 3.06 4.96
N GLU A 15 2.63 2.35 5.49
CA GLU A 15 4.03 2.54 5.06
C GLU A 15 4.27 2.02 3.64
N CYS A 16 3.69 0.87 3.26
CA CYS A 16 3.77 0.36 1.89
C CYS A 16 3.19 1.36 0.88
N VAL A 17 2.02 1.92 1.18
CA VAL A 17 1.39 2.95 0.33
C VAL A 17 2.24 4.21 0.29
N ALA A 18 2.77 4.69 1.42
CA ALA A 18 3.63 5.87 1.44
C ALA A 18 4.90 5.68 0.60
N HIS A 19 5.51 4.48 0.66
CA HIS A 19 6.66 4.11 -0.16
C HIS A 19 6.33 4.09 -1.65
N ALA A 20 5.18 3.50 -2.03
CA ALA A 20 4.73 3.44 -3.41
C ALA A 20 4.38 4.83 -3.97
N LEU A 21 3.67 5.67 -3.21
CA LEU A 21 3.33 7.04 -3.59
C LEU A 21 4.57 7.90 -3.86
N ALA A 22 5.66 7.68 -3.12
CA ALA A 22 6.92 8.38 -3.35
C ALA A 22 7.53 8.12 -4.75
N GLN A 23 7.09 7.08 -5.46
CA GLN A 23 7.51 6.78 -6.84
C GLN A 23 6.69 7.54 -7.90
N PHE A 24 5.70 8.32 -7.48
CA PHE A 24 4.87 9.17 -8.34
C PHE A 24 4.99 10.67 -7.94
N PRO A 25 6.19 11.27 -7.96
CA PRO A 25 6.44 12.60 -7.38
C PRO A 25 5.66 13.73 -8.07
N ASP A 26 5.27 13.54 -9.33
CA ASP A 26 4.49 14.53 -10.09
C ASP A 26 2.98 14.45 -9.82
N PHE A 27 2.53 13.45 -9.04
CA PHE A 27 1.14 13.17 -8.76
C PHE A 27 0.88 13.06 -7.26
N ALA A 28 0.66 14.22 -6.62
CA ALA A 28 0.15 14.29 -5.25
C ALA A 28 -1.37 14.10 -5.28
N ASP A 29 -1.85 13.00 -4.71
CA ASP A 29 -3.28 12.73 -4.52
C ASP A 29 -3.66 12.98 -3.06
N GLU A 30 -4.41 14.05 -2.83
CA GLU A 30 -4.78 14.48 -1.47
C GLU A 30 -5.60 13.39 -0.74
N ALA A 31 -6.45 12.64 -1.45
CA ALA A 31 -7.25 11.59 -0.85
C ALA A 31 -6.39 10.40 -0.40
N ALA A 32 -5.37 10.04 -1.18
CA ALA A 32 -4.39 9.02 -0.81
C ALA A 32 -3.55 9.45 0.40
N GLU A 33 -3.08 10.70 0.45
CA GLU A 33 -2.33 11.25 1.59
C GLU A 33 -3.17 11.25 2.88
N GLN A 34 -4.44 11.65 2.78
CA GLN A 34 -5.39 11.61 3.89
C GLN A 34 -5.64 10.18 4.37
N ALA A 35 -5.79 9.21 3.45
CA ALA A 35 -5.97 7.81 3.79
C ALA A 35 -4.76 7.23 4.56
N VAL A 36 -3.54 7.51 4.07
CA VAL A 36 -2.29 7.13 4.77
C VAL A 36 -2.21 7.79 6.15
N SER A 37 -2.52 9.08 6.26
CA SER A 37 -2.49 9.81 7.53
C SER A 37 -3.49 9.26 8.53
N ALA A 38 -4.72 8.99 8.10
CA ALA A 38 -5.78 8.41 8.94
C ALA A 38 -5.39 7.02 9.45
N ALA A 39 -4.90 6.14 8.56
CA ALA A 39 -4.42 4.81 8.90
C ALA A 39 -3.30 4.85 9.97
N LYS A 40 -2.29 5.71 9.77
CA LYS A 40 -1.19 5.88 10.73
C LYS A 40 -1.66 6.41 12.08
N ARG A 41 -2.59 7.36 12.11
CA ARG A 41 -3.17 7.89 13.35
C ARG A 41 -3.94 6.84 14.13
N TRP A 42 -4.81 6.09 13.45
CA TRP A 42 -5.58 5.03 14.06
C TRP A 42 -4.68 3.93 14.62
N ALA A 43 -3.70 3.48 13.84
CA ALA A 43 -2.72 2.49 14.27
C ALA A 43 -1.88 2.97 15.47
N GLY A 44 -1.59 4.28 15.53
CA GLY A 44 -0.93 4.94 16.66
C GLY A 44 -1.77 5.02 17.96
N GLY A 45 -3.01 4.52 17.95
CA GLY A 45 -3.87 4.41 19.13
C GLY A 45 -4.98 5.46 19.22
N ASP A 46 -5.13 6.34 18.24
CA ASP A 46 -6.27 7.26 18.14
C ASP A 46 -7.51 6.50 17.69
N ALA A 47 -8.21 5.85 18.64
CA ALA A 47 -9.41 5.07 18.34
C ALA A 47 -10.55 5.91 17.74
N ALA A 48 -10.55 7.24 17.96
CA ALA A 48 -11.52 8.14 17.34
C ALA A 48 -11.24 8.37 15.85
N ALA A 49 -10.07 7.97 15.34
CA ALA A 49 -9.72 8.08 13.93
C ALA A 49 -10.36 6.99 13.05
N LEU A 50 -11.11 6.01 13.60
CA LEU A 50 -11.72 4.95 12.79
C LEU A 50 -12.71 5.51 11.74
N ASP A 51 -13.54 6.48 12.10
CA ASP A 51 -14.45 7.10 11.14
C ASP A 51 -13.69 7.92 10.08
N ALA A 52 -12.58 8.57 10.47
CA ALA A 52 -11.70 9.23 9.51
C ALA A 52 -11.04 8.24 8.54
N CYS A 53 -10.68 7.03 8.97
CA CYS A 53 -10.21 5.98 8.09
C CYS A 53 -11.28 5.56 7.08
N ARG A 54 -12.54 5.41 7.51
CA ARG A 54 -13.66 5.03 6.63
C ARG A 54 -13.93 6.10 5.57
N ASP A 55 -13.98 7.36 5.98
CA ASP A 55 -14.20 8.49 5.09
C ASP A 55 -13.03 8.61 4.09
N ALA A 56 -11.79 8.57 4.58
CA ALA A 56 -10.61 8.65 3.70
C ALA A 56 -10.48 7.45 2.75
N ALA A 57 -10.86 6.24 3.19
CA ALA A 57 -10.90 5.07 2.33
C ALA A 57 -11.89 5.25 1.18
N PHE A 58 -13.08 5.81 1.46
CA PHE A 58 -14.09 6.10 0.45
C PHE A 58 -13.62 7.16 -0.55
N GLU A 59 -13.07 8.28 -0.07
CA GLU A 59 -12.57 9.35 -0.94
C GLU A 59 -11.40 8.88 -1.82
N ALA A 60 -10.45 8.13 -1.27
CA ALA A 60 -9.36 7.52 -2.04
C ALA A 60 -9.90 6.54 -3.11
N HIS A 61 -10.95 5.77 -2.79
CA HIS A 61 -11.59 4.90 -3.78
C HIS A 61 -12.21 5.68 -4.95
N LEU A 62 -12.88 6.81 -4.66
CA LEU A 62 -13.43 7.69 -5.69
C LEU A 62 -12.33 8.32 -6.55
N SER A 63 -11.23 8.79 -5.93
CA SER A 63 -10.10 9.35 -6.67
C SER A 63 -9.44 8.30 -7.59
N ALA A 64 -9.19 7.10 -7.07
CA ALA A 64 -8.67 5.99 -7.87
C ALA A 64 -9.56 5.67 -9.09
N ARG A 65 -10.88 5.72 -8.92
CA ARG A 65 -11.82 5.56 -10.04
C ARG A 65 -11.66 6.67 -11.08
N ALA A 66 -11.58 7.93 -10.67
CA ALA A 66 -11.38 9.05 -11.59
C ALA A 66 -10.05 8.93 -12.35
N LEU A 67 -8.97 8.51 -11.67
CA LEU A 67 -7.67 8.25 -12.28
C LEU A 67 -7.72 7.09 -13.29
N THR A 68 -8.47 6.03 -12.99
CA THR A 68 -8.71 4.91 -13.90
C THR A 68 -9.39 5.40 -15.18
N GLU A 69 -10.45 6.20 -15.03
CA GLU A 69 -11.21 6.78 -16.15
C GLU A 69 -10.35 7.75 -16.98
N ALA A 70 -9.40 8.43 -16.36
CA ALA A 70 -8.42 9.31 -17.02
C ALA A 70 -7.22 8.56 -17.65
N GLY A 71 -7.11 7.24 -17.47
CA GLY A 71 -6.07 6.41 -18.06
C GLY A 71 -4.78 6.27 -17.24
N TYR A 72 -4.73 6.79 -16.01
CA TYR A 72 -3.56 6.71 -15.13
C TYR A 72 -3.56 5.41 -14.32
N GLN A 73 -3.43 4.26 -14.98
CA GLN A 73 -3.62 2.94 -14.36
C GLN A 73 -2.69 2.69 -13.16
N ALA A 74 -1.37 2.90 -13.30
CA ALA A 74 -0.41 2.66 -12.22
C ALA A 74 -0.72 3.51 -10.96
N LEU A 75 -0.98 4.80 -11.16
CA LEU A 75 -1.34 5.71 -10.08
C LEU A 75 -2.69 5.37 -9.47
N ALA A 76 -3.70 5.06 -10.30
CA ALA A 76 -5.01 4.61 -9.82
C ALA A 76 -4.89 3.38 -8.92
N THR A 77 -4.08 2.39 -9.30
CA THR A 77 -3.78 1.21 -8.49
C THR A 77 -3.10 1.60 -7.17
N CYS A 78 -2.15 2.53 -7.18
CA CYS A 78 -1.51 3.04 -5.96
C CYS A 78 -2.51 3.74 -5.02
N VAL A 79 -3.44 4.54 -5.57
CA VAL A 79 -4.49 5.21 -4.77
C VAL A 79 -5.51 4.20 -4.23
N ARG A 80 -5.80 3.10 -4.96
CA ARG A 80 -6.59 1.97 -4.41
C ARG A 80 -5.87 1.31 -3.24
N ALA A 81 -4.55 1.19 -3.29
CA ALA A 81 -3.79 0.69 -2.16
C ALA A 81 -3.99 1.59 -0.93
N ALA A 82 -3.97 2.91 -1.09
CA ALA A 82 -4.26 3.87 -0.01
C ALA A 82 -5.65 3.67 0.60
N SER A 83 -6.67 3.48 -0.24
CA SER A 83 -8.03 3.16 0.19
C SER A 83 -8.07 1.88 1.05
N ASN A 84 -7.42 0.80 0.60
CA ASN A 84 -7.36 -0.46 1.35
C ASN A 84 -6.56 -0.32 2.65
N ALA A 85 -5.46 0.43 2.66
CA ALA A 85 -4.68 0.68 3.87
C ALA A 85 -5.51 1.38 4.95
N ALA A 86 -6.29 2.40 4.60
CA ALA A 86 -7.22 3.03 5.54
C ALA A 86 -8.35 2.09 5.97
N ALA A 87 -8.95 1.35 5.03
CA ALA A 87 -10.01 0.38 5.33
C ALA A 87 -9.53 -0.78 6.21
N SER A 88 -8.23 -1.09 6.22
CA SER A 88 -7.66 -2.15 7.08
C SER A 88 -7.81 -1.89 8.58
N ALA A 89 -8.07 -0.64 8.98
CA ALA A 89 -8.44 -0.29 10.34
C ALA A 89 -9.75 -0.94 10.80
N ASP A 90 -10.61 -1.32 9.85
CA ASP A 90 -11.88 -2.01 10.09
C ASP A 90 -11.84 -3.48 9.64
N GLU A 91 -11.05 -3.84 8.62
CA GLU A 91 -10.94 -5.20 8.08
C GLU A 91 -9.47 -5.58 7.83
N THR A 92 -8.89 -6.36 8.75
CA THR A 92 -7.44 -6.63 8.78
C THR A 92 -6.87 -7.17 7.45
N ASP A 93 -7.60 -8.03 6.75
CA ASP A 93 -7.17 -8.65 5.48
C ASP A 93 -6.88 -7.62 4.38
N LEU A 94 -7.47 -6.42 4.47
CA LEU A 94 -7.22 -5.34 3.50
C LEU A 94 -5.80 -4.76 3.60
N ALA A 95 -5.07 -5.02 4.68
CA ALA A 95 -3.66 -4.61 4.79
C ALA A 95 -2.78 -5.33 3.76
N GLU A 96 -2.96 -6.65 3.60
CA GLU A 96 -2.23 -7.44 2.59
C GLU A 96 -2.65 -7.03 1.18
N VAL A 97 -3.96 -6.85 0.95
CA VAL A 97 -4.49 -6.36 -0.33
C VAL A 97 -3.90 -5.00 -0.71
N ALA A 98 -3.69 -4.10 0.25
CA ALA A 98 -3.04 -2.82 0.01
C ALA A 98 -1.58 -3.00 -0.46
N ALA A 99 -0.81 -3.88 0.19
CA ALA A 99 0.57 -4.16 -0.19
C ALA A 99 0.67 -4.80 -1.59
N ASP A 100 -0.23 -5.73 -1.93
CA ASP A 100 -0.28 -6.31 -3.27
C ASP A 100 -0.59 -5.26 -4.35
N TYR A 101 -1.51 -4.32 -4.07
CA TYR A 101 -1.77 -3.21 -4.98
C TYR A 101 -0.58 -2.24 -5.09
N CYS A 102 0.22 -2.04 -4.04
CA CYS A 102 1.46 -1.27 -4.13
C CYS A 102 2.44 -1.94 -5.11
N LEU A 103 2.64 -3.25 -5.00
CA LEU A 103 3.49 -4.02 -5.89
C LEU A 103 3.00 -3.95 -7.35
N GLU A 104 1.70 -4.10 -7.56
CA GLU A 104 1.09 -3.97 -8.89
C GLU A 104 1.32 -2.57 -9.47
N ALA A 105 1.06 -1.52 -8.68
CA ALA A 105 1.25 -0.13 -9.10
C ALA A 105 2.69 0.16 -9.52
N LEU A 106 3.67 -0.28 -8.73
CA LEU A 106 5.09 -0.08 -9.04
C LEU A 106 5.53 -0.88 -10.27
N THR A 107 5.02 -2.09 -10.43
CA THR A 107 5.27 -2.92 -11.61
C THR A 107 4.69 -2.29 -12.88
N LEU A 108 3.46 -1.75 -12.81
CA LEU A 108 2.82 -1.02 -13.90
C LEU A 108 3.55 0.29 -14.25
N ASN A 109 4.18 0.94 -13.27
CA ASN A 109 4.98 2.15 -13.46
C ASN A 109 6.40 1.87 -13.99
N SER A 110 6.81 0.60 -14.07
CA SER A 110 8.16 0.20 -14.48
C SER A 110 8.27 -0.06 -15.99
N ALA A 111 9.46 0.15 -16.56
CA ALA A 111 9.74 -0.31 -17.91
C ALA A 111 9.64 -1.85 -17.99
N PRO A 112 9.28 -2.44 -19.14
CA PRO A 112 9.13 -3.90 -19.26
C PRO A 112 10.36 -4.73 -18.84
N CYS A 113 11.56 -4.20 -19.03
CA CYS A 113 12.82 -4.85 -18.63
C CYS A 113 13.13 -4.75 -17.11
N GLU A 114 12.41 -3.89 -16.39
CA GLU A 114 12.60 -3.63 -14.95
C GLU A 114 11.48 -4.25 -14.10
N GLN A 115 10.35 -4.66 -14.71
CA GLN A 115 9.19 -5.18 -13.99
C GLN A 115 9.51 -6.28 -12.97
N GLN A 116 10.32 -7.27 -13.36
CA GLN A 116 10.72 -8.34 -12.44
C GLN A 116 11.55 -7.79 -11.26
N PHE A 117 12.54 -6.96 -11.55
CA PHE A 117 13.38 -6.33 -10.52
C PHE A 117 12.54 -5.49 -9.56
N THR A 118 11.67 -4.63 -10.08
CA THR A 118 10.81 -3.76 -9.27
C THR A 118 9.87 -4.58 -8.38
N GLY A 119 9.22 -5.61 -8.94
CA GLY A 119 8.32 -6.48 -8.18
C GLY A 119 9.03 -7.26 -7.07
N GLU A 120 10.21 -7.82 -7.36
CA GLU A 120 11.04 -8.52 -6.36
C GLU A 120 11.55 -7.56 -5.27
N ALA A 121 12.01 -6.37 -5.67
CA ALA A 121 12.52 -5.35 -4.74
C ALA A 121 11.43 -4.83 -3.80
N GLU A 122 10.24 -4.53 -4.33
CA GLU A 122 9.10 -4.10 -3.51
C GLU A 122 8.67 -5.22 -2.55
N ARG A 123 8.50 -6.45 -3.03
CA ARG A 123 8.10 -7.57 -2.17
C ARG A 123 9.10 -7.82 -1.04
N ARG A 124 10.41 -7.69 -1.34
CA ARG A 124 11.48 -7.76 -0.35
C ARG A 124 11.35 -6.63 0.67
N TRP A 125 11.19 -5.39 0.21
CA TRP A 125 11.05 -4.22 1.07
C TRP A 125 9.84 -4.35 2.01
N GLN A 126 8.68 -4.76 1.49
CA GLN A 126 7.46 -4.99 2.26
C GLN A 126 7.67 -6.00 3.39
N TRP A 127 8.36 -7.11 3.11
CA TRP A 127 8.72 -8.11 4.10
C TRP A 127 9.69 -7.55 5.17
N GLU A 128 10.68 -6.75 4.77
CA GLU A 128 11.62 -6.12 5.69
C GLU A 128 10.92 -5.13 6.65
N GLN A 129 9.87 -4.43 6.17
CA GLN A 129 9.08 -3.50 6.99
C GLN A 129 8.14 -4.20 7.99
N LEU A 130 7.82 -5.49 7.80
CA LEU A 130 7.00 -6.22 8.76
C LEU A 130 7.80 -6.59 10.02
N PRO A 131 7.21 -6.43 11.22
CA PRO A 131 7.78 -7.00 12.44
C PRO A 131 7.81 -8.55 12.42
N GLU A 132 8.80 -9.12 13.11
CA GLU A 132 9.13 -10.55 13.09
C GLU A 132 7.98 -11.56 13.37
N PRO A 133 6.91 -11.29 14.16
CA PRO A 133 5.79 -12.24 14.24
C PRO A 133 4.81 -12.18 13.07
N TYR A 134 4.76 -11.07 12.31
CA TYR A 134 3.84 -10.89 11.19
C TYR A 134 4.40 -11.37 9.85
N ARG A 135 5.72 -11.39 9.70
CA ARG A 135 6.40 -11.90 8.50
C ARG A 135 5.93 -13.31 8.14
N ALA A 136 5.94 -14.22 9.10
CA ALA A 136 5.52 -15.61 8.89
C ALA A 136 3.99 -15.81 8.80
N GLN A 137 3.20 -14.77 9.06
CA GLN A 137 1.74 -14.81 8.89
C GLN A 137 1.33 -14.46 7.46
N LEU A 138 1.99 -13.44 6.89
CA LEU A 138 1.67 -12.94 5.54
C LEU A 138 2.58 -13.53 4.44
N PHE A 139 3.75 -14.06 4.80
CA PHE A 139 4.70 -14.62 3.85
C PHE A 139 5.08 -16.06 4.25
N ASP A 140 4.87 -17.00 3.33
CA ASP A 140 5.26 -18.40 3.50
C ASP A 140 6.78 -18.57 3.70
N ALA A 141 7.57 -17.70 3.07
CA ALA A 141 9.03 -17.68 3.14
C ALA A 141 9.56 -16.25 2.93
N GLU A 142 10.80 -16.02 3.36
CA GLU A 142 11.52 -14.78 3.08
C GLU A 142 11.66 -14.56 1.55
N PRO A 143 11.19 -13.42 1.01
CA PRO A 143 11.37 -13.11 -0.40
C PRO A 143 12.87 -13.04 -0.75
N PRO A 144 13.27 -13.58 -1.92
CA PRO A 144 14.66 -13.53 -2.35
C PRO A 144 15.13 -12.09 -2.53
N GLN A 145 16.44 -11.89 -2.53
CA GLN A 145 17.02 -10.63 -2.98
C GLN A 145 16.70 -10.43 -4.47
N PRO A 146 16.36 -9.21 -4.92
CA PRO A 146 16.03 -8.96 -6.32
C PRO A 146 17.23 -9.25 -7.22
N GLY A 147 16.99 -9.95 -8.33
CA GLY A 147 18.00 -10.15 -9.38
C GLY A 147 18.37 -8.84 -10.08
N PRO A 148 19.44 -8.77 -10.89
CA PRO A 148 19.69 -7.58 -11.69
C PRO A 148 18.55 -7.33 -12.67
N ALA A 149 18.21 -6.07 -12.93
CA ALA A 149 17.26 -5.71 -13.99
C ALA A 149 17.74 -6.27 -15.34
N ALA A 150 16.82 -6.73 -16.19
CA ALA A 150 17.17 -7.39 -17.45
C ALA A 150 17.94 -6.47 -18.42
N CYS A 151 17.82 -5.16 -18.25
CA CYS A 151 18.57 -4.14 -19.00
C CYS A 151 20.01 -3.93 -18.51
N ALA A 152 20.39 -4.52 -17.38
CA ALA A 152 21.73 -4.41 -16.78
C ALA A 152 22.66 -5.60 -17.12
N ILE A 153 22.19 -6.55 -17.94
CA ILE A 153 22.91 -7.75 -18.42
C ILE A 153 23.30 -7.54 -19.89
#